data_AF-Q822H2-F1
#
_entry.id   AF-Q822H2-F1
#
_cell.length_a   1.000
_cell.length_b   1.000
_cell.length_c   1.000
_cell.angle_alpha   90.00
_cell.angle_beta   90.00
_cell.angle_gamma   90.00
#
_symmetry.space_group_name_H-M   'P 1'
#
loop_
_entity.id
_entity.type
_entity.pdbx_description
1 polymer ?
#
loop_
_entity_poly.entity_id
_entity_poly.type
_entity_poly.pdbx_seq_one_letter_code
_entity_poly.pdbx_strand_id
1 'polypeptide(L)'
;MQEHVEKRSSRMESYFDSMSNEEREALADQLDSLFQVLVEEGQELYRDLALICKNENIELESDEQAIELMKESPSGQRILEACRDILSCLRMPSEDLNNENLSFDVLLQKLDEIANVWRQYRHSKDMEYVRKDLDMRERELEFKKDLLAWQKEKTDKELTWKRERYVRDIVAQQRY
;
A
#
# COMPACT_ATOMS: atom_id res chain seq x y z
N MET A 1 26.46 -1.40 -8.25
CA MET A 1 24.98 -1.46 -8.22
C MET A 1 24.41 -1.15 -6.85
N GLN A 2 24.86 -1.79 -5.75
CA GLN A 2 24.32 -1.59 -4.40
C GLN A 2 24.33 -0.12 -3.88
N GLU A 3 25.44 0.61 -4.02
CA GLU A 3 25.53 2.01 -3.56
C GLU A 3 24.57 2.98 -4.27
N HIS A 4 24.26 2.72 -5.55
CA HIS A 4 23.34 3.56 -6.31
C HIS A 4 21.88 3.33 -5.91
N VAL A 5 21.54 2.11 -5.46
CA VAL A 5 20.22 1.75 -4.96
C VAL A 5 20.00 2.35 -3.56
N GLU A 6 21.00 2.30 -2.68
CA GLU A 6 20.92 2.87 -1.33
C GLU A 6 20.78 4.40 -1.34
N LYS A 7 21.55 5.11 -2.18
CA LYS A 7 21.42 6.57 -2.33
C LYS A 7 20.06 6.99 -2.87
N ARG A 8 19.46 6.19 -3.76
CA ARG A 8 18.13 6.47 -4.34
C ARG A 8 17.01 6.16 -3.36
N SER A 9 17.11 5.07 -2.59
CA SER A 9 16.17 4.75 -1.49
C SER A 9 16.13 5.87 -0.45
N SER A 10 17.29 6.37 -0.03
CA SER A 10 17.38 7.45 0.96
C SER A 10 16.77 8.77 0.48
N ARG A 11 16.92 9.10 -0.81
CA ARG A 11 16.32 10.31 -1.40
C ARG A 11 14.80 10.22 -1.46
N MET A 12 14.27 9.03 -1.69
CA MET A 12 12.85 8.77 -1.79
C MET A 12 12.16 8.75 -0.43
N GLU A 13 12.79 8.14 0.57
CA GLU A 13 12.36 8.21 1.98
C GLU A 13 12.30 9.67 2.46
N SER A 14 13.30 10.50 2.13
CA SER A 14 13.30 11.92 2.50
C SER A 14 12.18 12.75 1.86
N TYR A 15 11.67 12.32 0.69
CA TYR A 15 10.59 13.02 0.00
C TYR A 15 9.27 12.79 0.74
N PHE A 16 8.97 11.53 1.07
CA PHE A 16 7.76 11.18 1.81
C PHE A 16 7.74 11.73 3.25
N ASP A 17 8.91 11.87 3.89
CA ASP A 17 9.03 12.45 5.24
C ASP A 17 8.76 13.97 5.27
N SER A 18 8.85 14.65 4.13
CA SER A 18 8.62 16.10 4.02
C SER A 18 7.16 16.49 3.73
N MET A 19 6.30 15.51 3.42
CA MET A 19 4.91 15.74 3.03
C MET A 19 3.97 15.73 4.24
N SER A 20 2.88 16.51 4.16
CA SER A 20 1.78 16.38 5.12
C SER A 20 1.06 15.04 4.94
N ASN A 21 0.31 14.59 5.95
CA ASN A 21 -0.49 13.36 5.82
C ASN A 21 -1.53 13.46 4.68
N GLU A 22 -2.13 14.63 4.48
CA GLU A 22 -3.13 14.87 3.43
C GLU A 22 -2.49 14.82 2.03
N GLU A 23 -1.31 15.42 1.88
CA GLU A 23 -0.54 15.36 0.64
C GLU A 23 -0.09 13.93 0.33
N ARG A 24 0.30 13.17 1.36
CA ARG A 24 0.72 11.77 1.23
C ARG A 24 -0.44 10.87 0.81
N GLU A 25 -1.64 11.10 1.34
CA GLU A 25 -2.85 10.37 0.97
C GLU A 25 -3.29 10.73 -0.45
N ALA A 26 -3.27 12.01 -0.83
CA ALA A 26 -3.57 12.42 -2.21
C ALA A 26 -2.58 11.83 -3.23
N LEU A 27 -1.28 11.83 -2.91
CA LEU A 27 -0.25 11.20 -3.73
C LEU A 27 -0.45 9.68 -3.82
N ALA A 28 -0.83 9.03 -2.72
CA ALA A 28 -1.11 7.60 -2.67
C ALA A 28 -2.26 7.21 -3.60
N ASP A 29 -3.37 7.94 -3.57
CA ASP A 29 -4.53 7.70 -4.46
C ASP A 29 -4.19 7.94 -5.93
N GLN A 30 -3.38 8.97 -6.21
CA GLN A 30 -2.91 9.27 -7.56
C GLN A 30 -1.99 8.15 -8.08
N LEU A 31 -1.05 7.68 -7.26
CA LEU A 31 -0.17 6.55 -7.61
C LEU A 31 -0.97 5.26 -7.80
N ASP A 32 -1.92 4.94 -6.93
CA ASP A 32 -2.77 3.75 -7.04
C ASP A 32 -3.55 3.77 -8.38
N SER A 33 -4.07 4.93 -8.78
CA SER A 33 -4.76 5.11 -10.06
C SER A 33 -3.82 4.89 -11.26
N LEU A 34 -2.60 5.43 -11.21
CA LEU A 34 -1.61 5.28 -12.29
C LEU A 34 -1.07 3.85 -12.39
N PHE A 35 -0.85 3.16 -11.26
CA PHE A 35 -0.48 1.75 -11.25
C PHE A 35 -1.58 0.86 -11.84
N GLN A 36 -2.84 1.20 -11.60
CA GLN A 36 -3.97 0.51 -12.22
C GLN A 36 -3.95 0.66 -13.75
N VAL A 37 -3.66 1.86 -14.27
CA VAL A 37 -3.49 2.10 -15.72
C VAL A 37 -2.38 1.21 -16.30
N LEU A 38 -1.23 1.08 -15.62
CA LEU A 38 -0.14 0.21 -16.07
C LEU A 38 -0.57 -1.26 -16.19
N VAL A 39 -1.40 -1.75 -15.25
CA VAL A 39 -1.90 -3.13 -15.27
C VAL A 39 -2.88 -3.33 -16.42
N GLU A 40 -3.85 -2.43 -16.58
CA GLU A 40 -4.90 -2.54 -17.59
C GLU A 40 -4.35 -2.39 -19.00
N GLU A 41 -3.57 -1.33 -19.24
CA GLU A 41 -2.98 -1.06 -20.55
C GLU A 41 -1.88 -2.06 -20.89
N GLY A 42 -1.18 -2.62 -19.91
CA GLY A 42 -0.23 -3.71 -20.14
C GLY A 42 -0.90 -4.97 -20.69
N GLN A 43 -2.12 -5.28 -20.21
CA GLN A 43 -2.91 -6.40 -20.74
C GLN A 43 -3.43 -6.10 -22.15
N GLU A 44 -3.86 -4.87 -22.42
CA GLU A 44 -4.29 -4.49 -23.77
C GLU A 44 -3.13 -4.44 -24.75
N LEU A 45 -1.96 -3.91 -24.37
CA LEU A 45 -0.77 -3.93 -25.20
C LEU A 45 -0.37 -5.37 -25.57
N TYR A 46 -0.44 -6.30 -24.61
CA TYR A 46 -0.20 -7.72 -24.91
C TYR A 46 -1.17 -8.27 -25.95
N ARG A 47 -2.45 -7.88 -25.90
CA ARG A 47 -3.46 -8.28 -26.89
C ARG A 47 -3.22 -7.65 -28.25
N ASP A 48 -2.87 -6.37 -28.29
CA ASP A 48 -2.53 -5.63 -29.51
C ASP A 48 -1.34 -6.31 -30.21
N LEU A 49 -0.26 -6.59 -29.49
CA LEU A 49 0.91 -7.29 -30.00
C LEU A 49 0.56 -8.71 -30.49
N ALA A 50 -0.23 -9.47 -29.72
CA ALA A 50 -0.65 -10.81 -30.11
C ALA A 50 -1.52 -10.82 -31.38
N LEU A 51 -2.32 -9.78 -31.61
CA LEU A 51 -3.10 -9.61 -32.83
C LEU A 51 -2.21 -9.25 -34.03
N ILE A 52 -1.26 -8.34 -33.85
CA ILE A 52 -0.31 -7.94 -34.89
C ILE A 52 0.51 -9.15 -35.35
N CYS A 53 1.10 -9.91 -34.42
CA CYS A 53 1.86 -11.12 -34.74
C CYS A 53 1.02 -12.16 -35.51
N LYS A 54 -0.28 -12.30 -35.18
CA LYS A 54 -1.18 -13.25 -35.85
C LYS A 54 -1.64 -12.78 -37.23
N ASN A 55 -1.94 -11.49 -37.37
CA ASN A 55 -2.54 -10.95 -38.59
C ASN A 55 -1.49 -10.66 -39.66
N GLU A 56 -0.31 -10.21 -39.25
CA GLU A 56 0.74 -9.75 -40.16
C GLU A 56 1.85 -10.80 -40.35
N ASN A 57 1.75 -11.96 -39.68
CA ASN A 57 2.82 -12.99 -39.61
C ASN A 57 4.18 -12.39 -39.22
N ILE A 58 4.17 -11.34 -38.40
CA ILE A 58 5.38 -10.68 -37.90
C ILE A 58 5.87 -11.46 -36.68
N GLU A 59 7.08 -11.98 -36.75
CA GLU A 59 7.84 -12.39 -35.58
C GLU A 59 8.51 -11.16 -34.97
N LEU A 60 8.25 -10.90 -33.68
CA LEU A 60 8.96 -9.88 -32.92
C LEU A 60 10.36 -10.41 -32.61
N GLU A 61 11.30 -10.11 -33.49
CA GLU A 61 12.67 -10.64 -33.45
C GLU A 61 13.64 -9.75 -32.65
N SER A 62 13.23 -8.53 -32.30
CA SER A 62 14.09 -7.55 -31.61
C SER A 62 13.34 -6.67 -30.62
N ASP A 63 14.07 -6.20 -29.61
CA ASP A 63 13.55 -5.28 -28.60
C ASP A 63 13.22 -3.91 -29.21
N GLU A 64 13.94 -3.49 -30.25
CA GLU A 64 13.62 -2.25 -30.98
C GLU A 64 12.24 -2.29 -31.64
N GLN A 65 11.86 -3.42 -32.24
CA GLN A 65 10.51 -3.57 -32.82
C GLN A 65 9.42 -3.49 -31.76
N ALA A 66 9.64 -4.07 -30.58
CA ALA A 66 8.69 -3.99 -29.47
C ALA A 66 8.51 -2.54 -28.98
N ILE A 67 9.60 -1.76 -28.95
CA ILE A 67 9.56 -0.35 -28.58
C ILE A 67 8.83 0.49 -29.62
N GLU A 68 9.05 0.27 -30.92
CA GLU A 68 8.32 1.00 -31.96
C GLU A 68 6.82 0.69 -31.91
N LEU A 69 6.44 -0.57 -31.72
CA LEU A 69 5.03 -0.93 -31.52
C LEU A 69 4.43 -0.31 -30.27
N MET A 70 5.21 -0.18 -29.19
CA MET A 70 4.77 0.52 -27.99
C MET A 70 4.54 2.01 -28.23
N LYS A 71 5.37 2.66 -29.08
CA LYS A 71 5.18 4.07 -29.46
C LYS A 71 3.97 4.28 -30.37
N GLU A 72 3.66 3.31 -31.23
CA GLU A 72 2.57 3.42 -32.21
C GLU A 72 1.21 3.00 -31.66
N SER A 73 1.18 2.05 -30.72
CA SER A 73 -0.06 1.53 -30.14
C SER A 73 -0.69 2.50 -29.13
N PRO A 74 -2.03 2.64 -29.11
CA PRO A 74 -2.73 3.45 -28.11
C PRO A 74 -2.47 2.99 -26.67
N SER A 75 -2.37 1.68 -26.46
CA SER A 75 -2.06 1.07 -25.16
C SER A 75 -0.63 1.37 -24.72
N GLY A 76 0.35 1.21 -25.60
CA GLY A 76 1.74 1.55 -25.33
C GLY A 76 1.94 3.04 -25.01
N GLN A 77 1.30 3.95 -25.76
CA GLN A 77 1.35 5.39 -25.46
C GLN A 77 0.78 5.72 -24.08
N ARG A 78 -0.34 5.09 -23.69
CA ARG A 78 -0.93 5.28 -22.36
C ARG A 78 -0.03 4.75 -21.24
N ILE A 79 0.67 3.64 -21.46
CA ILE A 79 1.70 3.14 -20.53
C ILE A 79 2.84 4.16 -20.39
N LEU A 80 3.36 4.69 -21.50
CA LEU A 80 4.44 5.69 -21.47
C LEU A 80 4.03 6.99 -20.79
N GLU A 81 2.78 7.43 -20.99
CA GLU A 81 2.19 8.57 -20.29
C GLU A 81 2.10 8.29 -18.78
N ALA A 82 1.56 7.13 -18.38
CA ALA A 82 1.45 6.74 -16.98
C ALA A 82 2.83 6.66 -16.30
N CYS A 83 3.85 6.13 -16.97
CA CYS A 83 5.22 6.14 -16.47
C CYS A 83 5.76 7.56 -16.26
N ARG A 84 5.51 8.48 -17.20
CA ARG A 84 5.90 9.89 -17.08
C ARG A 84 5.17 10.58 -15.92
N ASP A 85 3.89 10.32 -15.77
CA ASP A 85 3.07 10.88 -14.69
C ASP A 85 3.51 10.36 -13.31
N ILE A 86 3.81 9.07 -13.18
CA ILE A 86 4.35 8.50 -11.94
C ILE A 86 5.68 9.19 -11.58
N LEU A 87 6.61 9.28 -12.53
CA LEU A 87 7.90 9.93 -12.29
C LEU A 87 7.73 11.42 -11.95
N SER A 88 6.80 12.12 -12.61
CA SER A 88 6.46 13.51 -12.32
C SER A 88 5.91 13.70 -10.90
N CYS A 89 4.97 12.85 -10.47
CA CYS A 89 4.44 12.83 -9.10
C CYS A 89 5.54 12.67 -8.05
N LEU A 90 6.58 11.92 -8.40
CA LEU A 90 7.73 11.60 -7.56
C LEU A 90 8.91 12.57 -7.76
N ARG A 91 8.74 13.58 -8.62
CA ARG A 91 9.79 14.55 -9.00
C ARG A 91 11.08 13.89 -9.50
N MET A 92 10.92 12.78 -10.21
CA MET A 92 11.98 12.03 -10.85
C MET A 92 12.12 12.44 -12.32
N PRO A 93 13.33 12.43 -12.88
CA PRO A 93 13.53 12.76 -14.29
C PRO A 93 12.83 11.75 -15.20
N SER A 94 12.13 12.25 -16.21
CA SER A 94 11.33 11.46 -17.14
C SER A 94 11.51 11.89 -18.61
N GLU A 95 12.46 12.78 -18.88
CA GLU A 95 12.72 13.36 -20.20
C GLU A 95 13.10 12.29 -21.23
N ASP A 96 13.71 11.19 -20.76
CA ASP A 96 14.15 10.07 -21.58
C ASP A 96 13.00 9.15 -22.05
N LEU A 97 11.77 9.34 -21.53
CA LEU A 97 10.58 8.57 -21.91
C LEU A 97 9.77 9.20 -23.06
N ASN A 98 10.34 10.17 -23.78
CA ASN A 98 9.71 10.72 -24.97
C ASN A 98 9.93 9.78 -26.18
N ASN A 99 9.04 9.84 -27.17
CA ASN A 99 9.10 8.95 -28.33
C ASN A 99 10.41 9.06 -29.12
N GLU A 100 11.08 10.20 -29.05
CA GLU A 100 12.34 10.48 -29.78
C GLU A 100 13.56 9.79 -29.16
N ASN A 101 13.63 9.70 -27.82
CA ASN A 101 14.80 9.17 -27.11
C ASN A 101 14.57 7.79 -26.49
N LEU A 102 13.33 7.28 -26.53
CA LEU A 102 12.97 6.02 -25.91
C LEU A 102 13.69 4.83 -26.57
N SER A 103 14.52 4.16 -25.77
CA SER A 103 15.10 2.84 -26.04
C SER A 103 14.60 1.80 -25.04
N PHE A 104 14.82 0.53 -25.35
CA PHE A 104 14.43 -0.57 -24.47
C PHE A 104 15.13 -0.50 -23.11
N ASP A 105 16.43 -0.26 -23.08
CA ASP A 105 17.20 -0.15 -21.83
C ASP A 105 16.71 1.00 -20.95
N VAL A 106 16.39 2.15 -21.56
CA VAL A 106 15.85 3.31 -20.85
C VAL A 106 14.49 2.97 -20.26
N LEU A 107 13.60 2.36 -21.04
CA LEU A 107 12.28 1.94 -20.56
C LEU A 107 12.41 0.96 -19.39
N LEU A 108 13.24 -0.08 -19.54
CA LEU A 108 13.47 -1.09 -18.52
C LEU A 108 14.00 -0.47 -17.23
N GLN A 109 14.96 0.45 -17.34
CA GLN A 109 15.51 1.16 -16.19
C GLN A 109 14.43 1.99 -15.48
N LYS A 110 13.59 2.72 -16.22
CA LYS A 110 12.52 3.53 -15.63
C LYS A 110 11.43 2.67 -15.00
N LEU A 111 11.10 1.54 -15.61
CA LEU A 111 10.16 0.57 -15.04
C LEU A 111 10.70 -0.07 -13.75
N ASP A 112 12.01 -0.37 -13.67
CA ASP A 112 12.62 -0.85 -12.42
C ASP A 112 12.59 0.23 -11.34
N GLU A 113 12.87 1.49 -11.69
CA GLU A 113 12.72 2.63 -10.77
C GLU A 113 11.29 2.71 -10.22
N ILE A 114 10.28 2.66 -11.10
CA ILE A 114 8.86 2.65 -10.74
C ILE A 114 8.49 1.42 -9.88
N ALA A 115 9.01 0.24 -10.20
CA ALA A 115 8.74 -0.99 -9.44
C ALA A 115 9.36 -0.95 -8.03
N ASN A 116 10.49 -0.28 -7.86
CA ASN A 116 11.10 -0.06 -6.55
C ASN A 116 10.25 0.90 -5.71
N VAL A 117 9.76 1.99 -6.31
CA VAL A 117 8.82 2.92 -5.67
C VAL A 117 7.58 2.19 -5.17
N TRP A 118 6.96 1.41 -6.05
CA TRP A 118 5.76 0.67 -5.72
C TRP A 118 5.98 -0.30 -4.56
N ARG A 119 7.11 -1.02 -4.56
CA ARG A 119 7.48 -1.93 -3.47
C ARG A 119 7.61 -1.20 -2.13
N GLN A 120 8.28 -0.04 -2.11
CA GLN A 120 8.44 0.75 -0.89
C GLN A 120 7.12 1.30 -0.38
N TYR A 121 6.31 1.87 -1.28
CA TYR A 121 4.98 2.39 -0.96
C TYR A 121 4.07 1.29 -0.38
N ARG A 122 4.01 0.13 -1.05
CA ARG A 122 3.19 -1.01 -0.61
C ARG A 122 3.64 -1.55 0.74
N HIS A 123 4.95 -1.67 0.96
CA HIS A 123 5.49 -2.10 2.25
C HIS A 123 5.12 -1.13 3.39
N SER A 124 5.16 0.18 3.13
CA SER A 124 4.71 1.20 4.09
C SER A 124 3.23 1.05 4.44
N LYS A 125 2.35 0.85 3.45
CA LYS A 125 0.92 0.65 3.70
C LYS A 125 0.65 -0.62 4.50
N ASP A 126 1.27 -1.73 4.13
CA ASP A 126 1.10 -3.02 4.84
C ASP A 126 1.51 -2.90 6.32
N MET A 127 2.61 -2.19 6.60
CA MET A 127 3.05 -1.92 7.98
C MET A 127 2.09 -1.03 8.76
N GLU A 128 1.45 -0.05 8.10
CA GLU A 128 0.43 0.79 8.72
C GLU A 128 -0.82 -0.01 9.11
N TYR A 129 -1.27 -0.94 8.25
CA TYR A 129 -2.39 -1.84 8.56
C TYR A 129 -2.07 -2.73 9.76
N VAL A 130 -0.88 -3.34 9.79
CA VAL A 130 -0.44 -4.16 10.92
C VAL A 130 -0.43 -3.35 12.22
N ARG A 131 0.03 -2.10 12.16
CA ARG A 131 0.03 -1.21 13.32
C ARG A 131 -1.39 -0.88 13.81
N LYS A 132 -2.31 -0.54 12.90
CA LYS A 132 -3.72 -0.28 13.25
C LYS A 132 -4.39 -1.50 13.88
N ASP A 133 -4.13 -2.69 13.37
CA ASP A 133 -4.64 -3.96 13.92
C ASP A 133 -4.10 -4.22 15.34
N LEU A 134 -2.81 -3.97 15.58
CA LEU A 134 -2.21 -4.04 16.92
C LEU A 134 -2.86 -3.05 17.89
N ASP A 135 -3.01 -1.78 17.50
CA ASP A 135 -3.66 -0.75 18.32
C ASP A 135 -5.10 -1.15 18.70
N MET A 136 -5.86 -1.73 17.77
CA MET A 136 -7.22 -2.21 18.05
C MET A 136 -7.22 -3.37 19.05
N ARG A 137 -6.29 -4.32 18.91
CA ARG A 137 -6.15 -5.44 19.86
C ARG A 137 -5.76 -4.96 21.25
N GLU A 138 -4.87 -3.97 21.36
CA GLU A 138 -4.49 -3.39 22.65
C GLU A 138 -5.68 -2.74 23.35
N ARG A 139 -6.50 -1.97 22.63
CA ARG A 139 -7.74 -1.38 23.16
C ARG A 139 -8.76 -2.44 23.58
N GLU A 140 -8.91 -3.51 22.81
CA GLU A 140 -9.80 -4.62 23.17
C GLU A 140 -9.33 -5.33 24.44
N LEU A 141 -8.01 -5.52 24.59
CA LEU A 141 -7.42 -6.09 25.81
C LEU A 141 -7.63 -5.18 27.03
N GLU A 142 -7.48 -3.88 26.86
CA GLU A 142 -7.73 -2.90 27.92
C GLU A 142 -9.20 -2.92 28.37
N PHE A 143 -10.14 -2.90 27.41
CA PHE A 143 -11.56 -3.06 27.70
C PHE A 143 -11.88 -4.37 28.44
N LYS A 144 -11.27 -5.49 28.04
CA LYS A 144 -11.44 -6.79 28.74
C LYS A 144 -10.91 -6.75 30.17
N LYS A 145 -9.78 -6.08 30.42
CA LYS A 145 -9.23 -5.89 31.78
C LYS A 145 -10.20 -5.09 32.65
N ASP A 146 -10.72 -3.99 32.13
CA ASP A 146 -11.68 -3.15 32.85
C ASP A 146 -12.97 -3.90 33.14
N LEU A 147 -13.47 -4.67 32.17
CA LEU A 147 -14.66 -5.51 32.33
C LEU A 147 -14.45 -6.56 33.44
N LEU A 148 -13.30 -7.23 33.45
CA LEU A 148 -12.96 -8.21 34.49
C LEU A 148 -12.82 -7.55 35.87
N ALA A 149 -12.20 -6.38 35.95
CA ALA A 149 -12.07 -5.62 37.19
C ALA A 149 -13.45 -5.23 37.74
N TRP A 150 -14.35 -4.74 36.88
CA TRP A 150 -15.72 -4.41 37.25
C TRP A 150 -16.52 -5.64 37.70
N GLN A 151 -16.39 -6.77 36.99
CA GLN A 151 -17.05 -8.02 37.38
C GLN A 151 -16.58 -8.49 38.76
N LYS A 152 -15.28 -8.41 39.02
CA LYS A 152 -14.69 -8.75 40.32
C LYS A 152 -15.25 -7.85 41.43
N GLU A 153 -15.25 -6.53 41.22
CA GLU A 153 -15.80 -5.58 42.18
C GLU A 153 -17.28 -5.85 42.48
N LYS A 154 -18.07 -6.15 41.44
CA LYS A 154 -19.47 -6.52 41.57
C LYS A 154 -19.63 -7.78 42.44
N THR A 155 -18.86 -8.84 42.15
CA THR A 155 -18.93 -10.09 42.92
C THR A 155 -18.49 -9.89 44.37
N ASP A 156 -17.46 -9.07 44.62
CA ASP A 156 -16.98 -8.78 45.96
C ASP A 156 -18.04 -8.03 46.78
N LYS A 157 -18.73 -7.05 46.17
CA LYS A 157 -19.85 -6.34 46.80
C LYS A 157 -21.03 -7.27 47.09
N GLU A 158 -21.42 -8.13 46.15
CA GLU A 158 -22.51 -9.09 46.35
C GLU A 158 -22.20 -10.09 47.47
N LEU A 159 -20.97 -10.61 47.53
CA LEU A 159 -20.53 -11.52 48.60
C LEU A 159 -20.54 -10.82 49.96
N THR A 160 -20.07 -9.58 50.02
CA THR A 160 -20.08 -8.77 51.25
C THR A 160 -21.51 -8.55 51.75
N TRP A 161 -22.43 -8.15 50.85
CA TRP A 161 -23.84 -7.98 51.19
C TRP A 161 -24.50 -9.27 51.69
N LYS A 162 -24.23 -10.42 51.04
CA LYS A 162 -24.74 -11.73 51.49
C LYS A 162 -24.24 -12.08 52.90
N ARG A 163 -22.96 -11.84 53.19
CA ARG A 163 -22.38 -12.08 54.52
C ARG A 163 -23.04 -11.20 55.59
N GLU A 164 -23.19 -9.91 55.33
CA GLU A 164 -23.85 -8.98 56.26
C GLU A 164 -25.31 -9.35 56.53
N ARG A 165 -26.02 -9.81 55.49
CA ARG A 165 -27.40 -10.29 55.63
C ARG A 165 -27.47 -11.53 56.52
N TYR A 166 -26.62 -12.52 56.26
CA TYR A 166 -26.55 -13.74 57.06
C TYR A 166 -26.28 -13.46 58.54
N VAL A 167 -25.33 -12.56 58.85
CA VAL A 167 -25.05 -12.15 60.23
C VAL A 167 -26.26 -11.49 60.88
N ARG A 168 -26.95 -10.59 60.17
CA ARG A 168 -28.18 -9.94 60.67
C ARG A 168 -29.28 -10.95 60.96
N ASP A 169 -29.49 -11.91 60.07
CA ASP A 169 -30.53 -12.94 60.21
C ASP A 169 -30.26 -13.85 61.43
N ILE A 170 -29.00 -14.27 61.67
CA ILE A 170 -28.63 -15.04 62.87
C ILE A 170 -28.89 -14.24 64.14
N VAL A 171 -28.44 -12.97 64.19
CA VAL A 171 -28.61 -12.13 65.38
C VAL A 171 -30.09 -11.89 65.67
N ALA A 172 -30.92 -11.76 64.63
CA ALA A 172 -32.36 -11.64 64.78
C ALA A 172 -33.00 -12.93 65.34
N GLN A 173 -32.57 -14.11 64.88
CA GLN A 173 -33.05 -15.39 65.40
C GLN A 173 -32.67 -15.66 66.86
N GLN A 174 -31.54 -15.14 67.34
CA GLN A 174 -31.11 -15.30 68.74
C GLN A 174 -31.84 -14.37 69.73
N ARG A 175 -32.63 -13.41 69.25
CA ARG A 175 -33.39 -12.46 70.08
C ARG A 175 -34.86 -12.85 70.27
N TYR A 176 -35.31 -13.91 69.61
CA TYR A 176 -36.60 -14.57 69.82
C TYR A 176 -36.40 -15.87 70.59
#